data_AF-A0A5N6WCZ3-F1
#
_entry.id   AF-A0A5N6WCZ3-F1
#
_cell.length_a   1.000
_cell.length_b   1.000
_cell.length_c   1.000
_cell.angle_alpha   90.00
_cell.angle_beta   90.00
_cell.angle_gamma   90.00
#
_symmetry.space_group_name_H-M   'P 1'
#
loop_
_entity.id
_entity.type
_entity.pdbx_description
1 polymer ?
#
loop_
_entity_poly.entity_id
_entity_poly.type
_entity_poly.pdbx_seq_one_letter_code
_entity_poly.pdbx_strand_id
1 'polypeptide(L)'
;MEHTFQLTRFQTSVSSHRSSSISGPVLRTQIEQHRTKRPHTKSRHGCFNCKARRVKCQETQPHPCANCISRNTRCIYPSKEQFLRRQHDSPFGGRHRRQLPWSYESSSGYNTPPSSSESAVTLSSHHPVLSHTFTADDLRFFHHFLIAAYPHLPFGSQDLWKTSLPASAHECPHLMHAILCLGATHLSLVTPDGSRYTTLAVTHRGQALRTLSNELAKGDQCSKTDLDLMLATVYALTFQANFMADGLFDFAIMVRGCSIITQRILNKYKKSDMFTLLTSDLIITNIVPQLPLTPYADTEDLNKSIETLESIEPLLLSDSHRSAYSALLNTYNELKRSERDGFVAFTGFYDDWGRMSNREFMEFLDPGNYVSRILFLHYVVVSIMLKPVFRVLRKPRMLVFPKDELPLLQRGVYIYECLPCEICGLVEWQFRFITVHKASLEVPGLRSVMVDSSELSTV
;
A
#
# COMPACT_ATOMS: atom_id res chain seq x y z
N MET A 1 -1.66 -40.18 -3.40
CA MET A 1 -1.56 -40.25 -1.93
C MET A 1 -1.80 -38.85 -1.40
N GLU A 2 -3.10 -38.53 -1.29
CA GLU A 2 -3.62 -37.31 -0.68
C GLU A 2 -3.62 -37.48 0.83
N HIS A 3 -3.15 -36.49 1.58
CA HIS A 3 -3.42 -36.38 3.01
C HIS A 3 -3.88 -34.96 3.32
N THR A 4 -5.20 -34.82 3.34
CA THR A 4 -5.95 -33.70 3.93
C THR A 4 -6.07 -33.98 5.43
N PHE A 5 -5.61 -33.08 6.29
CA PHE A 5 -5.89 -33.15 7.73
C PHE A 5 -7.01 -32.16 8.09
N GLN A 6 -8.10 -32.73 8.62
CA GLN A 6 -9.28 -32.05 9.12
C GLN A 6 -9.02 -31.51 10.53
N LEU A 7 -9.53 -30.30 10.81
CA LEU A 7 -9.83 -29.86 12.17
C LEU A 7 -11.32 -30.10 12.44
N THR A 8 -11.58 -30.80 13.53
CA THR A 8 -12.86 -31.33 14.01
C THR A 8 -13.86 -30.21 14.36
N ARG A 9 -15.01 -30.17 13.68
CA ARG A 9 -16.21 -29.44 14.11
C ARG A 9 -17.15 -30.39 14.85
N PHE A 10 -17.64 -29.97 16.01
CA PHE A 10 -18.78 -30.59 16.69
C PHE A 10 -20.06 -30.43 15.84
N GLN A 11 -20.71 -31.56 15.53
CA GLN A 11 -22.00 -31.62 14.84
C GLN A 11 -23.13 -31.78 15.85
N THR A 12 -24.22 -31.04 15.65
CA THR A 12 -25.57 -31.51 15.96
C THR A 12 -26.34 -31.58 14.64
N SER A 13 -26.88 -32.75 14.35
CA SER A 13 -27.50 -33.13 13.09
C SER A 13 -29.02 -33.12 13.23
N VAL A 14 -29.72 -32.58 12.22
CA VAL A 14 -30.99 -33.16 11.73
C VAL A 14 -31.05 -32.94 10.21
N SER A 15 -31.30 -34.03 9.50
CA SER A 15 -31.32 -34.17 8.04
C SER A 15 -32.74 -34.33 7.50
N SER A 16 -33.03 -33.82 6.29
CA SER A 16 -33.98 -34.48 5.38
C SER A 16 -33.69 -34.16 3.90
N HIS A 17 -33.86 -35.18 3.06
CA HIS A 17 -33.59 -35.27 1.62
C HIS A 17 -34.81 -34.87 0.75
N ARG A 18 -34.61 -34.35 -0.47
CA ARG A 18 -34.84 -35.06 -1.77
C ARG A 18 -34.74 -34.18 -3.04
N SER A 19 -33.89 -34.67 -3.96
CA SER A 19 -34.01 -34.93 -5.41
C SER A 19 -34.85 -34.08 -6.41
N SER A 20 -34.12 -33.61 -7.45
CA SER A 20 -34.26 -33.86 -8.92
C SER A 20 -35.18 -33.04 -9.86
N SER A 21 -34.50 -32.50 -10.90
CA SER A 21 -34.73 -32.56 -12.37
C SER A 21 -35.47 -31.46 -13.18
N ILE A 22 -34.67 -30.84 -14.08
CA ILE A 22 -34.84 -30.58 -15.54
C ILE A 22 -36.00 -29.68 -16.05
N SER A 23 -35.67 -28.53 -16.66
CA SER A 23 -35.78 -28.22 -18.12
C SER A 23 -35.58 -26.72 -18.43
N GLY A 24 -34.84 -26.39 -19.50
CA GLY A 24 -34.68 -25.03 -20.07
C GLY A 24 -35.92 -24.57 -20.89
N PRO A 25 -35.90 -23.43 -21.63
CA PRO A 25 -34.91 -23.23 -22.71
C PRO A 25 -34.58 -21.75 -23.17
N VAL A 26 -33.70 -21.68 -24.17
CA VAL A 26 -33.45 -20.68 -25.25
C VAL A 26 -32.70 -19.35 -25.00
N LEU A 27 -31.63 -19.26 -25.79
CA LEU A 27 -30.64 -18.23 -26.10
C LEU A 27 -31.22 -16.97 -26.80
N ARG A 28 -30.75 -15.78 -26.42
CA ARG A 28 -30.70 -14.59 -27.31
C ARG A 28 -29.37 -13.87 -27.15
N THR A 29 -28.48 -14.08 -28.11
CA THR A 29 -27.16 -13.48 -28.20
C THR A 29 -27.30 -12.05 -28.75
N GLN A 30 -27.00 -11.03 -27.94
CA GLN A 30 -26.71 -9.68 -28.44
C GLN A 30 -25.20 -9.49 -28.48
N ILE A 31 -24.69 -9.27 -29.70
CA ILE A 31 -23.28 -8.97 -29.97
C ILE A 31 -23.08 -7.47 -29.69
N GLU A 32 -22.63 -7.13 -28.49
CA GLU A 32 -22.06 -5.80 -28.24
C GLU A 32 -20.62 -5.76 -28.75
N GLN A 33 -20.43 -5.04 -29.85
CA GLN A 33 -19.12 -4.81 -30.46
C GLN A 33 -18.26 -3.98 -29.51
N HIS A 34 -17.35 -4.67 -28.80
CA HIS A 34 -16.26 -4.07 -28.07
C HIS A 34 -15.39 -3.22 -29.02
N ARG A 35 -15.57 -1.90 -29.02
CA ARG A 35 -14.67 -0.96 -29.71
C ARG A 35 -13.31 -1.00 -29.00
N THR A 36 -12.40 -1.79 -29.54
CA THR A 36 -10.99 -1.82 -29.15
C THR A 36 -10.38 -0.43 -29.39
N LYS A 37 -10.05 0.28 -28.31
CA LYS A 37 -9.21 1.49 -28.37
C LYS A 37 -7.82 1.07 -28.81
N ARG A 38 -7.51 1.30 -30.09
CA ARG A 38 -6.14 1.17 -30.61
C ARG A 38 -5.19 2.05 -29.78
N PRO A 39 -3.99 1.58 -29.42
CA PRO A 39 -2.97 2.42 -28.81
C PRO A 39 -2.63 3.57 -29.77
N HIS A 40 -2.65 4.80 -29.27
CA HIS A 40 -2.39 5.99 -30.07
C HIS A 40 -0.97 6.49 -29.84
N THR A 41 -0.18 6.57 -30.91
CA THR A 41 1.13 7.23 -30.94
C THR A 41 0.94 8.73 -30.69
N LYS A 42 1.64 9.28 -29.68
CA LYS A 42 1.60 10.71 -29.35
C LYS A 42 2.07 11.52 -30.58
N SER A 43 1.26 12.49 -31.01
CA SER A 43 1.61 13.46 -32.06
C SER A 43 2.82 14.29 -31.59
N ARG A 44 3.99 14.10 -32.22
CA ARG A 44 5.23 14.80 -31.86
C ARG A 44 5.20 16.27 -32.31
N HIS A 45 4.47 16.58 -33.39
CA HIS A 45 4.43 17.92 -34.00
C HIS A 45 3.08 18.64 -33.81
N GLY A 46 2.23 18.19 -32.89
CA GLY A 46 0.93 18.82 -32.64
C GLY A 46 1.02 20.30 -32.20
N CYS A 47 -0.02 21.07 -32.53
CA CYS A 47 -0.14 22.49 -32.14
C CYS A 47 -0.21 22.67 -30.61
N PHE A 48 0.07 23.88 -30.13
CA PHE A 48 0.09 24.19 -28.69
C PHE A 48 -1.24 23.86 -27.99
N ASN A 49 -2.38 24.19 -28.61
CA ASN A 49 -3.69 23.96 -28.02
C ASN A 49 -4.05 22.47 -27.89
N CYS A 50 -3.77 21.66 -28.93
CA CYS A 50 -4.00 20.22 -28.84
C CYS A 50 -3.04 19.55 -27.84
N LYS A 51 -1.78 20.03 -27.76
CA LYS A 51 -0.80 19.55 -26.76
C LYS A 51 -1.21 19.91 -25.33
N ALA A 52 -1.60 21.16 -25.07
CA ALA A 52 -2.08 21.61 -23.76
C ALA A 52 -3.31 20.82 -23.31
N ARG A 53 -4.22 20.54 -24.25
CA ARG A 53 -5.46 19.78 -24.00
C ARG A 53 -5.28 18.26 -24.03
N ARG A 54 -4.06 17.77 -24.27
CA ARG A 54 -3.73 16.34 -24.33
C ARG A 54 -4.61 15.54 -25.30
N VAL A 55 -5.01 16.15 -26.43
CA VAL A 55 -5.79 15.51 -27.52
C VAL A 55 -4.93 15.37 -28.79
N LYS A 56 -5.22 14.38 -29.64
CA LYS A 56 -4.49 14.16 -30.90
C LYS A 56 -4.67 15.37 -31.83
N CYS A 57 -3.57 15.98 -32.25
CA CYS A 57 -3.59 17.00 -33.29
C CYS A 57 -3.53 16.33 -34.67
N GLN A 58 -4.25 16.90 -35.64
CA GLN A 58 -4.26 16.41 -37.01
C GLN A 58 -3.05 16.89 -37.85
N GLU A 59 -2.17 17.72 -37.28
CA GLU A 59 -0.90 18.17 -37.92
C GLU A 59 -1.06 18.74 -39.35
N THR A 60 -2.18 19.42 -39.64
CA THR A 60 -2.56 19.92 -40.98
C THR A 60 -1.80 21.18 -41.44
N GLN A 61 -0.52 21.34 -41.08
CA GLN A 61 0.28 22.51 -41.48
C GLN A 61 0.25 22.70 -43.01
N PRO A 62 0.09 23.94 -43.53
CA PRO A 62 0.10 25.22 -42.82
C PRO A 62 -1.27 25.68 -42.26
N HIS A 63 -2.33 24.86 -42.40
CA HIS A 63 -3.69 25.23 -42.00
C HIS A 63 -4.00 24.86 -40.54
N PRO A 64 -4.93 25.59 -39.87
CA PRO A 64 -5.42 25.24 -38.53
C PRO A 64 -5.99 23.81 -38.48
N CYS A 65 -5.74 23.08 -37.39
CA CYS A 65 -6.31 21.73 -37.26
C CYS A 65 -7.81 21.77 -36.95
N ALA A 66 -8.54 20.75 -37.40
CA ALA A 66 -10.00 20.63 -37.22
C ALA A 66 -10.45 20.81 -35.75
N ASN A 67 -9.65 20.33 -34.77
CA ASN A 67 -9.93 20.48 -33.35
C ASN A 67 -9.86 21.94 -32.83
N CYS A 68 -9.05 22.79 -33.47
CA CYS A 68 -8.95 24.20 -33.13
C CYS A 68 -10.00 25.01 -33.89
N ILE A 69 -10.30 24.65 -35.14
CA ILE A 69 -11.36 25.25 -35.96
C ILE A 69 -12.72 25.05 -35.29
N SER A 70 -13.07 23.82 -34.89
CA SER A 70 -14.37 23.50 -34.27
C SER A 70 -14.63 24.23 -32.95
N ARG A 71 -13.58 24.78 -32.34
CA ARG A 71 -13.64 25.51 -31.07
C ARG A 71 -13.37 27.00 -31.21
N ASN A 72 -13.23 27.48 -32.44
CA ASN A 72 -12.90 28.87 -32.74
C ASN A 72 -11.66 29.37 -31.96
N THR A 73 -10.63 28.52 -31.87
CA THR A 73 -9.38 28.84 -31.14
C THR A 73 -8.22 28.96 -32.11
N ARG A 74 -7.30 29.89 -31.85
CA ARG A 74 -6.13 30.11 -32.72
C ARG A 74 -5.21 28.89 -32.71
N CYS A 75 -5.00 28.26 -33.87
CA CYS A 75 -4.12 27.10 -34.00
C CYS A 75 -2.70 27.53 -34.31
N ILE A 76 -1.77 27.36 -33.37
CA ILE A 76 -0.36 27.76 -33.52
C ILE A 76 0.52 26.52 -33.34
N TYR A 77 1.36 26.27 -34.34
CA TYR A 77 2.36 25.21 -34.30
C TYR A 77 3.73 25.76 -33.84
N PRO A 78 4.51 24.99 -33.07
CA PRO A 78 5.87 25.37 -32.70
C PRO A 78 6.77 25.50 -33.93
N SER A 79 7.58 26.57 -34.01
CA SER A 79 8.52 26.78 -35.11
C SER A 79 9.74 25.85 -34.99
N LYS A 80 10.44 25.61 -36.12
CA LYS A 80 11.61 24.72 -36.20
C LYS A 80 12.73 25.14 -35.22
N GLU A 81 12.88 26.44 -34.97
CA GLU A 81 13.83 27.00 -34.00
C GLU A 81 13.42 26.80 -32.52
N GLN A 82 12.12 26.76 -32.22
CA GLN A 82 11.59 26.51 -30.87
C GLN A 82 11.76 25.06 -30.42
N PHE A 83 11.98 24.12 -31.36
CA PHE A 83 12.37 22.75 -31.03
C PHE A 83 13.86 22.64 -30.67
N LEU A 84 14.72 23.44 -31.31
CA LEU A 84 16.17 23.43 -31.07
C LEU A 84 16.55 24.16 -29.77
N ARG A 85 15.86 25.25 -29.41
CA ARG A 85 16.13 25.98 -28.16
C ARG A 85 15.75 25.21 -26.88
N ARG A 86 14.83 24.25 -26.94
CA ARG A 86 14.47 23.42 -25.76
C ARG A 86 15.52 22.36 -25.41
N GLN A 87 16.55 22.17 -26.24
CA GLN A 87 17.66 21.26 -25.95
C GLN A 87 18.87 21.95 -25.31
N HIS A 88 18.92 23.29 -25.22
CA HIS A 88 20.17 23.99 -24.91
C HIS A 88 20.13 25.04 -23.78
N ASP A 89 18.99 25.22 -23.11
CA ASP A 89 18.88 26.14 -21.97
C ASP A 89 18.96 25.38 -20.63
N SER A 90 20.18 25.15 -20.16
CA SER A 90 20.51 25.09 -18.73
C SER A 90 21.21 26.41 -18.35
N PRO A 91 20.72 27.18 -17.36
CA PRO A 91 21.33 28.44 -16.98
C PRO A 91 22.52 28.15 -16.05
N PHE A 92 23.71 28.66 -16.39
CA PHE A 92 24.66 29.35 -15.52
C PHE A 92 26.02 29.46 -16.24
N GLY A 93 26.23 30.60 -16.90
CA GLY A 93 27.54 31.08 -17.30
C GLY A 93 27.84 32.38 -16.54
N GLY A 94 29.00 32.45 -15.86
CA GLY A 94 29.40 33.65 -15.13
C GLY A 94 30.76 33.58 -14.42
N ARG A 95 31.84 33.55 -15.21
CA ARG A 95 33.19 34.13 -15.01
C ARG A 95 33.73 34.33 -13.57
N HIS A 96 34.90 33.74 -13.26
CA HIS A 96 36.17 34.47 -13.15
C HIS A 96 37.39 33.55 -12.97
N ARG A 97 38.34 33.72 -13.90
CA ARG A 97 39.68 33.13 -13.95
C ARG A 97 40.61 33.90 -13.02
N ARG A 98 41.33 33.21 -12.12
CA ARG A 98 42.64 33.64 -11.60
C ARG A 98 43.54 32.41 -11.42
N GLN A 99 44.74 32.53 -11.97
CA GLN A 99 45.79 31.52 -12.05
C GLN A 99 46.85 31.74 -10.95
N LEU A 100 47.37 30.62 -10.43
CA LEU A 100 48.75 30.31 -9.96
C LEU A 100 49.25 30.85 -8.58
N PRO A 101 50.32 30.27 -7.96
CA PRO A 101 51.11 29.05 -8.29
C PRO A 101 51.49 28.09 -7.12
N TRP A 102 51.66 26.81 -7.49
CA TRP A 102 52.78 25.85 -7.24
C TRP A 102 53.67 25.85 -5.97
N SER A 103 53.79 24.65 -5.34
CA SER A 103 55.01 23.98 -4.78
C SER A 103 54.57 22.76 -3.94
N TYR A 104 55.18 21.57 -3.87
CA TYR A 104 56.44 20.96 -4.35
C TYR A 104 56.48 19.46 -3.94
N GLU A 105 57.01 18.61 -4.85
CA GLU A 105 57.67 17.29 -4.71
C GLU A 105 57.03 16.07 -3.99
N SER A 106 57.36 14.81 -4.29
CA SER A 106 58.42 14.09 -5.05
C SER A 106 57.84 12.69 -5.43
N SER A 107 58.17 11.97 -6.51
CA SER A 107 59.42 11.19 -6.71
C SER A 107 59.37 10.41 -8.05
N SER A 108 60.51 10.35 -8.77
CA SER A 108 61.06 9.25 -9.63
C SER A 108 60.15 8.58 -10.69
N GLY A 109 60.39 8.71 -12.01
CA GLY A 109 61.52 8.18 -12.82
C GLY A 109 61.11 6.83 -13.43
N TYR A 110 60.77 6.71 -14.73
CA TYR A 110 61.64 6.31 -15.86
C TYR A 110 60.98 6.61 -17.23
N ASN A 111 61.78 7.03 -18.23
CA ASN A 111 61.42 7.13 -19.67
C ASN A 111 61.42 5.73 -20.31
N THR A 112 60.62 5.35 -21.32
CA THR A 112 60.63 5.73 -22.75
C THR A 112 59.49 4.94 -23.48
N PRO A 113 58.92 5.38 -24.63
CA PRO A 113 57.66 4.84 -25.19
C PRO A 113 57.88 3.74 -26.25
N PRO A 114 56.79 3.09 -26.71
CA PRO A 114 56.48 3.28 -28.13
C PRO A 114 54.98 3.43 -28.47
N SER A 115 54.79 4.13 -29.58
CA SER A 115 53.56 4.28 -30.36
C SER A 115 53.11 2.94 -30.96
N SER A 116 51.82 2.64 -30.85
CA SER A 116 51.07 2.04 -31.98
C SER A 116 49.57 2.26 -31.76
N SER A 117 48.99 2.96 -32.72
CA SER A 117 47.59 2.97 -33.08
C SER A 117 46.96 1.59 -33.05
N GLU A 118 45.85 1.44 -32.33
CA GLU A 118 44.76 0.58 -32.77
C GLU A 118 43.43 1.21 -32.40
N SER A 119 42.79 1.76 -33.42
CA SER A 119 41.37 2.08 -33.41
C SER A 119 40.62 0.76 -33.39
N ALA A 120 39.99 0.42 -32.27
CA ALA A 120 38.90 -0.53 -32.23
C ALA A 120 37.63 0.25 -31.93
N VAL A 121 36.99 0.72 -32.99
CA VAL A 121 35.60 1.15 -32.98
C VAL A 121 34.75 -0.11 -32.82
N THR A 122 34.37 -0.46 -31.60
CA THR A 122 33.29 -1.42 -31.37
C THR A 122 31.98 -0.66 -31.25
N LEU A 123 31.26 -0.63 -32.36
CA LEU A 123 29.88 -0.18 -32.44
C LEU A 123 28.94 -1.34 -32.06
N SER A 124 27.98 -1.01 -31.19
CA SER A 124 26.72 -1.73 -30.91
C SER A 124 26.81 -2.87 -29.89
N SER A 125 25.99 -2.92 -28.85
CA SER A 125 24.55 -2.62 -28.81
C SER A 125 24.12 -1.97 -27.48
N HIS A 126 23.98 -0.65 -27.46
CA HIS A 126 23.18 -0.01 -26.41
C HIS A 126 21.70 -0.29 -26.71
N HIS A 127 21.17 -1.37 -26.15
CA HIS A 127 19.79 -1.30 -25.67
C HIS A 127 19.71 -0.04 -24.79
N PRO A 128 18.68 0.82 -24.95
CA PRO A 128 18.46 1.85 -23.96
C PRO A 128 18.08 1.14 -22.67
N VAL A 129 19.08 0.84 -21.84
CA VAL A 129 18.87 0.59 -20.42
C VAL A 129 18.13 1.83 -19.96
N LEU A 130 16.85 1.68 -19.59
CA LEU A 130 16.12 2.73 -18.91
C LEU A 130 16.97 3.11 -17.71
N SER A 131 17.72 4.20 -17.80
CA SER A 131 18.56 4.67 -16.72
C SER A 131 17.62 5.00 -15.58
N HIS A 132 17.62 4.17 -14.54
CA HIS A 132 16.94 4.46 -13.28
C HIS A 132 17.72 5.61 -12.62
N THR A 133 17.47 6.83 -13.07
CA THR A 133 18.11 8.01 -12.49
C THR A 133 17.41 8.35 -11.19
N PHE A 134 18.04 7.97 -10.08
CA PHE A 134 17.62 8.42 -8.76
C PHE A 134 18.08 9.86 -8.53
N THR A 135 17.23 10.63 -7.87
CA THR A 135 17.39 12.03 -7.53
C THR A 135 17.82 12.21 -6.07
N ALA A 136 18.12 13.43 -5.67
CA ALA A 136 18.39 13.74 -4.26
C ALA A 136 17.16 13.48 -3.35
N ASP A 137 15.93 13.64 -3.88
CA ASP A 137 14.72 13.29 -3.15
C ASP A 137 14.66 11.78 -2.87
N ASP A 138 15.11 10.94 -3.80
CA ASP A 138 15.15 9.48 -3.61
C ASP A 138 16.11 9.09 -2.50
N LEU A 139 17.29 9.73 -2.41
CA LEU A 139 18.21 9.54 -1.29
C LEU A 139 17.57 9.95 0.04
N ARG A 140 16.78 11.04 0.04
CA ARG A 140 16.03 11.48 1.23
C ARG A 140 14.95 10.47 1.63
N PHE A 141 14.23 9.90 0.67
CA PHE A 141 13.23 8.86 0.93
C PHE A 141 13.85 7.60 1.50
N PHE A 142 14.98 7.17 0.92
CA PHE A 142 15.74 6.02 1.38
C PHE A 142 16.24 6.22 2.81
N HIS A 143 16.86 7.38 3.11
CA HIS A 143 17.29 7.70 4.46
C HIS A 143 16.11 7.71 5.45
N HIS A 144 15.00 8.39 5.11
CA HIS A 144 13.81 8.42 5.98
C HIS A 144 13.21 7.04 6.23
N PHE A 145 13.24 6.17 5.22
CA PHE A 145 12.85 4.78 5.39
C PHE A 145 13.69 4.09 6.47
N LEU A 146 15.02 4.20 6.41
CA LEU A 146 15.93 3.52 7.34
C LEU A 146 15.77 3.97 8.80
N ILE A 147 15.43 5.24 9.03
CA ILE A 147 15.38 5.80 10.38
C ILE A 147 13.96 5.86 10.98
N ALA A 148 12.92 5.83 10.13
CA ALA A 148 11.56 6.14 10.58
C ALA A 148 10.47 5.27 9.93
N ALA A 149 10.48 5.11 8.60
CA ALA A 149 9.34 4.51 7.89
C ALA A 149 9.38 2.98 7.78
N TYR A 150 10.49 2.34 8.12
CA TYR A 150 10.66 0.90 7.93
C TYR A 150 9.56 0.06 8.63
N PRO A 151 9.09 -1.04 8.00
CA PRO A 151 8.08 -1.92 8.59
C PRO A 151 8.50 -2.55 9.93
N HIS A 152 7.53 -2.84 10.80
CA HIS A 152 7.75 -3.68 11.99
C HIS A 152 7.32 -5.14 11.78
N LEU A 153 6.88 -5.48 10.57
CA LEU A 153 6.51 -6.83 10.16
C LEU A 153 7.34 -7.26 8.93
N PRO A 154 7.58 -8.58 8.73
CA PRO A 154 7.29 -9.68 9.65
C PRO A 154 7.95 -9.52 11.03
N PHE A 155 7.42 -10.16 12.06
CA PHE A 155 8.03 -10.06 13.38
C PHE A 155 9.48 -10.55 13.37
N GLY A 156 10.34 -9.94 14.18
CA GLY A 156 11.77 -10.28 14.24
C GLY A 156 12.60 -9.81 13.03
N SER A 157 12.02 -9.08 12.07
CA SER A 157 12.73 -8.61 10.85
C SER A 157 13.30 -7.20 10.93
N GLN A 158 13.26 -6.54 12.10
CA GLN A 158 13.61 -5.12 12.23
C GLN A 158 15.03 -4.80 11.72
N ASP A 159 16.01 -5.63 12.04
CA ASP A 159 17.38 -5.40 11.58
C ASP A 159 17.51 -5.60 10.07
N LEU A 160 16.82 -6.58 9.50
CA LEU A 160 16.81 -6.82 8.05
C LEU A 160 16.33 -5.59 7.28
N TRP A 161 15.29 -4.91 7.78
CA TRP A 161 14.77 -3.69 7.16
C TRP A 161 15.76 -2.52 7.18
N LYS A 162 16.70 -2.50 8.11
CA LYS A 162 17.70 -1.42 8.23
C LYS A 162 19.03 -1.75 7.55
N THR A 163 19.30 -3.03 7.28
CA THR A 163 20.59 -3.50 6.78
C THR A 163 20.46 -4.29 5.47
N SER A 164 20.12 -5.58 5.57
CA SER A 164 20.20 -6.53 4.47
C SER A 164 19.22 -6.23 3.34
N LEU A 165 17.96 -5.88 3.64
CA LEU A 165 16.95 -5.59 2.60
C LEU A 165 17.28 -4.31 1.81
N PRO A 166 17.64 -3.17 2.44
CA PRO A 166 18.17 -2.02 1.73
C PRO A 166 19.42 -2.33 0.89
N ALA A 167 20.33 -3.16 1.41
CA ALA A 167 21.50 -3.59 0.66
C ALA A 167 21.10 -4.42 -0.57
N SER A 168 20.20 -5.40 -0.45
CA SER A 168 19.70 -6.19 -1.57
C SER A 168 18.86 -5.39 -2.58
N ALA A 169 18.30 -4.25 -2.18
CA ALA A 169 17.47 -3.43 -3.05
C ALA A 169 18.19 -2.92 -4.30
N HIS A 170 19.52 -2.78 -4.29
CA HIS A 170 20.28 -2.30 -5.46
C HIS A 170 20.16 -3.22 -6.69
N GLU A 171 19.99 -4.53 -6.49
CA GLU A 171 19.77 -5.55 -7.53
C GLU A 171 18.28 -5.93 -7.67
N CYS A 172 17.40 -5.34 -6.87
CA CYS A 172 16.01 -5.73 -6.74
C CYS A 172 15.08 -4.51 -6.97
N PRO A 173 14.74 -4.19 -8.24
CA PRO A 173 14.01 -2.96 -8.57
C PRO A 173 12.64 -2.82 -7.88
N HIS A 174 11.92 -3.93 -7.71
CA HIS A 174 10.62 -3.89 -7.03
C HIS A 174 10.75 -3.53 -5.55
N LEU A 175 11.79 -4.04 -4.88
CA LEU A 175 12.07 -3.72 -3.49
C LEU A 175 12.57 -2.28 -3.34
N MET A 176 13.50 -1.83 -4.19
CA MET A 176 14.01 -0.46 -4.18
C MET A 176 12.87 0.55 -4.31
N HIS A 177 12.00 0.37 -5.30
CA HIS A 177 10.87 1.28 -5.48
C HIS A 177 9.85 1.17 -4.34
N ALA A 178 9.64 0.01 -3.71
CA ALA A 178 8.78 -0.09 -2.54
C ALA A 178 9.35 0.64 -1.30
N ILE A 179 10.67 0.54 -1.08
CA ILE A 179 11.39 1.28 -0.03
C ILE A 179 11.23 2.79 -0.23
N LEU A 180 11.52 3.29 -1.43
CA LEU A 180 11.40 4.72 -1.76
C LEU A 180 9.95 5.20 -1.68
N CYS A 181 9.00 4.40 -2.18
CA CYS A 181 7.57 4.69 -2.10
C CYS A 181 7.09 4.83 -0.64
N LEU A 182 7.50 3.92 0.23
CA LEU A 182 7.15 3.96 1.65
C LEU A 182 7.78 5.18 2.33
N GLY A 183 9.08 5.44 2.09
CA GLY A 183 9.78 6.60 2.60
C GLY A 183 9.13 7.92 2.18
N ALA A 184 8.79 8.06 0.89
CA ALA A 184 8.11 9.23 0.34
C ALA A 184 6.70 9.42 0.90
N THR A 185 5.92 8.34 1.02
CA THR A 185 4.56 8.39 1.59
C THR A 185 4.59 8.80 3.05
N HIS A 186 5.51 8.22 3.83
CA HIS A 186 5.64 8.55 5.25
C HIS A 186 6.15 9.99 5.44
N LEU A 187 7.12 10.46 4.65
CA LEU A 187 7.52 11.88 4.67
C LEU A 187 6.36 12.80 4.31
N SER A 188 5.57 12.45 3.29
CA SER A 188 4.39 13.22 2.89
C SER A 188 3.40 13.39 4.04
N LEU A 189 3.29 12.40 4.93
CA LEU A 189 2.41 12.41 6.09
C LEU A 189 2.96 13.25 7.24
N VAL A 190 4.26 13.10 7.55
CA VAL A 190 4.84 13.67 8.78
C VAL A 190 5.44 15.06 8.60
N THR A 191 5.68 15.51 7.36
CA THR A 191 6.25 16.85 7.08
C THR A 191 5.17 17.90 6.76
N PRO A 192 5.31 19.15 7.22
CA PRO A 192 4.31 20.21 6.96
C PRO A 192 4.07 20.51 5.47
N ASP A 193 5.09 20.40 4.63
CA ASP A 193 5.05 20.61 3.17
C ASP A 193 5.07 19.29 2.39
N GLY A 194 4.57 18.22 3.02
CA GLY A 194 4.71 16.85 2.53
C GLY A 194 4.02 16.55 1.20
N SER A 195 3.02 17.35 0.79
CA SER A 195 2.28 17.17 -0.47
C SER A 195 3.17 17.16 -1.72
N ARG A 196 4.35 17.78 -1.66
CA ARG A 196 5.35 17.72 -2.74
C ARG A 196 5.83 16.29 -3.04
N TYR A 197 5.79 15.40 -2.05
CA TYR A 197 6.28 14.02 -2.18
C TYR A 197 5.21 13.04 -2.67
N THR A 198 3.93 13.43 -2.66
CA THR A 198 2.81 12.54 -3.03
C THR A 198 2.94 12.01 -4.47
N THR A 199 3.34 12.86 -5.43
CA THR A 199 3.50 12.43 -6.83
C THR A 199 4.66 11.46 -7.01
N LEU A 200 5.77 11.66 -6.28
CA LEU A 200 6.93 10.77 -6.30
C LEU A 200 6.60 9.42 -5.65
N ALA A 201 5.88 9.44 -4.52
CA ALA A 201 5.38 8.23 -3.87
C ALA A 201 4.53 7.38 -4.83
N VAL A 202 3.56 7.98 -5.53
CA VAL A 202 2.72 7.27 -6.52
C VAL A 202 3.55 6.74 -7.69
N THR A 203 4.55 7.50 -8.15
CA THR A 203 5.43 7.08 -9.25
C THR A 203 6.21 5.82 -8.87
N HIS A 204 6.81 5.81 -7.68
CA HIS A 204 7.52 4.65 -7.16
C HIS A 204 6.59 3.48 -6.84
N ARG A 205 5.38 3.72 -6.30
CA ARG A 205 4.36 2.67 -6.11
C ARG A 205 4.06 1.97 -7.43
N GLY A 206 3.82 2.75 -8.48
CA GLY A 206 3.54 2.22 -9.81
C GLY A 206 4.72 1.43 -10.40
N GLN A 207 5.97 1.87 -10.17
CA GLN A 207 7.15 1.12 -10.57
C GLN A 207 7.28 -0.20 -9.80
N ALA A 208 7.19 -0.15 -8.46
CA ALA A 208 7.29 -1.31 -7.59
C ALA A 208 6.27 -2.40 -7.99
N LEU A 209 5.01 -2.04 -8.16
CA LEU A 209 3.94 -2.97 -8.56
C LEU A 209 4.19 -3.58 -9.94
N ARG A 210 4.64 -2.79 -10.93
CA ARG A 210 4.95 -3.32 -12.27
C ARG A 210 6.11 -4.31 -12.23
N THR A 211 7.20 -3.97 -11.56
CA THR A 211 8.38 -4.86 -11.47
C THR A 211 8.08 -6.09 -10.62
N LEU A 212 7.28 -5.96 -9.56
CA LEU A 212 6.81 -7.10 -8.76
C LEU A 212 5.93 -8.03 -9.57
N SER A 213 5.01 -7.48 -10.39
CA SER A 213 4.16 -8.28 -11.28
C SER A 213 4.98 -9.06 -12.31
N ASN A 214 6.05 -8.49 -12.84
CA ASN A 214 6.96 -9.18 -13.76
C ASN A 214 7.70 -10.32 -13.04
N GLU A 215 8.09 -10.14 -11.78
CA GLU A 215 8.69 -11.22 -10.99
C GLU A 215 7.70 -12.34 -10.65
N LEU A 216 6.48 -11.98 -10.25
CA LEU A 216 5.41 -12.95 -10.00
C LEU A 216 5.14 -13.81 -11.24
N ALA A 217 5.26 -13.23 -12.44
CA ALA A 217 5.06 -13.94 -13.71
C ALA A 217 6.10 -15.05 -13.97
N LYS A 218 7.26 -15.07 -13.28
CA LYS A 218 8.21 -16.18 -13.39
C LYS A 218 7.66 -17.51 -12.85
N GLY A 219 6.58 -17.47 -12.07
CA GLY A 219 5.95 -18.67 -11.58
C GLY A 219 6.98 -19.54 -10.85
N ASP A 220 6.96 -20.86 -11.05
CA ASP A 220 7.72 -21.80 -10.23
C ASP A 220 9.24 -21.73 -10.41
N GLN A 221 9.72 -20.85 -11.29
CA GLN A 221 11.14 -20.57 -11.46
C GLN A 221 11.71 -19.65 -10.38
N CYS A 222 10.87 -18.96 -9.60
CA CYS A 222 11.34 -18.12 -8.49
C CYS A 222 12.16 -18.94 -7.50
N SER A 223 13.37 -18.47 -7.21
CA SER A 223 14.20 -18.97 -6.13
C SER A 223 13.59 -18.62 -4.77
N LYS A 224 14.13 -19.21 -3.71
CA LYS A 224 13.72 -18.87 -2.35
C LYS A 224 14.02 -17.42 -2.00
N THR A 225 15.19 -16.92 -2.38
CA THR A 225 15.59 -15.51 -2.21
C THR A 225 14.66 -14.57 -2.97
N ASP A 226 14.26 -14.92 -4.20
CA ASP A 226 13.30 -14.09 -4.96
C ASP A 226 11.99 -13.93 -4.18
N LEU A 227 11.43 -15.04 -3.65
CA LEU A 227 10.19 -15.00 -2.88
C LEU A 227 10.34 -14.21 -1.57
N ASP A 228 11.48 -14.30 -0.89
CA ASP A 228 11.77 -13.50 0.31
C ASP A 228 11.80 -11.99 -0.04
N LEU A 229 12.48 -11.59 -1.12
CA LEU A 229 12.52 -10.19 -1.56
C LEU A 229 11.16 -9.68 -2.04
N MET A 230 10.36 -10.55 -2.67
CA MET A 230 8.97 -10.24 -3.04
C MET A 230 8.09 -10.08 -1.80
N LEU A 231 8.27 -10.92 -0.77
CA LEU A 231 7.54 -10.79 0.50
C LEU A 231 7.88 -9.46 1.17
N ALA A 232 9.17 -9.10 1.24
CA ALA A 232 9.61 -7.78 1.70
C ALA A 232 8.94 -6.65 0.91
N THR A 233 8.90 -6.76 -0.42
CA THR A 233 8.26 -5.75 -1.27
C THR A 233 6.79 -5.57 -0.93
N VAL A 234 6.04 -6.66 -0.75
CA VAL A 234 4.61 -6.60 -0.41
C VAL A 234 4.38 -6.07 1.00
N TYR A 235 5.23 -6.40 1.98
CA TYR A 235 5.16 -5.76 3.31
C TYR A 235 5.42 -4.26 3.23
N ALA A 236 6.45 -3.81 2.50
CA ALA A 236 6.71 -2.38 2.33
C ALA A 236 5.50 -1.66 1.68
N LEU A 237 4.88 -2.26 0.67
CA LEU A 237 3.66 -1.74 0.03
C LEU A 237 2.43 -1.80 0.94
N THR A 238 2.35 -2.78 1.85
CA THR A 238 1.29 -2.88 2.88
C THR A 238 1.39 -1.71 3.84
N PHE A 239 2.58 -1.45 4.38
CA PHE A 239 2.81 -0.30 5.26
C PHE A 239 2.57 1.02 4.54
N GLN A 240 2.94 1.09 3.26
CA GLN A 240 2.70 2.29 2.48
C GLN A 240 1.20 2.55 2.30
N ALA A 241 0.42 1.52 1.96
CA ALA A 241 -1.03 1.62 1.90
C ALA A 241 -1.63 1.97 3.28
N ASN A 242 -1.02 1.46 4.37
CA ASN A 242 -1.40 1.82 5.73
C ASN A 242 -1.10 3.29 6.10
N PHE A 243 -0.30 4.02 5.32
CA PHE A 243 -0.10 5.46 5.50
C PHE A 243 -0.93 6.33 4.54
N MET A 244 -1.73 5.72 3.66
CA MET A 244 -2.62 6.43 2.74
C MET A 244 -4.01 6.62 3.35
N ALA A 245 -4.59 7.83 3.22
CA ALA A 245 -5.94 8.12 3.71
C ALA A 245 -7.03 7.35 2.94
N ASP A 246 -6.81 7.09 1.66
CA ASP A 246 -7.68 6.33 0.75
C ASP A 246 -7.21 4.86 0.55
N GLY A 247 -6.20 4.42 1.31
CA GLY A 247 -5.51 3.15 1.07
C GLY A 247 -6.17 1.89 1.62
N LEU A 248 -7.45 1.89 2.01
CA LEU A 248 -8.09 0.70 2.61
C LEU A 248 -8.03 -0.51 1.67
N PHE A 249 -8.43 -0.29 0.41
CA PHE A 249 -8.47 -1.33 -0.61
C PHE A 249 -7.06 -1.86 -0.92
N ASP A 250 -6.13 -0.94 -1.16
CA ASP A 250 -4.72 -1.26 -1.35
C ASP A 250 -4.13 -2.01 -0.17
N PHE A 251 -4.45 -1.61 1.07
CA PHE A 251 -3.99 -2.25 2.28
C PHE A 251 -4.46 -3.70 2.35
N ALA A 252 -5.76 -3.93 2.17
CA ALA A 252 -6.32 -5.29 2.19
C ALA A 252 -5.70 -6.18 1.10
N ILE A 253 -5.54 -5.68 -0.13
CA ILE A 253 -4.88 -6.43 -1.21
C ILE A 253 -3.44 -6.77 -0.84
N MET A 254 -2.67 -5.81 -0.33
CA MET A 254 -1.27 -6.06 0.02
C MET A 254 -1.14 -7.04 1.18
N VAL A 255 -1.99 -6.95 2.22
CA VAL A 255 -2.04 -7.96 3.30
C VAL A 255 -2.34 -9.35 2.76
N ARG A 256 -3.32 -9.49 1.87
CA ARG A 256 -3.62 -10.76 1.20
C ARG A 256 -2.44 -11.26 0.36
N GLY A 257 -1.73 -10.34 -0.31
CA GLY A 257 -0.49 -10.64 -1.04
C GLY A 257 0.60 -11.19 -0.14
N CYS A 258 0.79 -10.65 1.08
CA CYS A 258 1.72 -11.19 2.07
C CYS A 258 1.36 -12.65 2.40
N SER A 259 0.08 -12.95 2.64
CA SER A 259 -0.37 -14.32 2.92
C SER A 259 -0.06 -15.27 1.76
N ILE A 260 -0.39 -14.89 0.51
CA ILE A 260 -0.15 -15.71 -0.68
C ILE A 260 1.35 -16.02 -0.87
N ILE A 261 2.23 -15.01 -0.74
CA ILE A 261 3.67 -15.22 -0.91
C ILE A 261 4.23 -16.06 0.23
N THR A 262 3.80 -15.82 1.47
CA THR A 262 4.19 -16.64 2.63
C THR A 262 3.82 -18.11 2.41
N GLN A 263 2.57 -18.39 2.00
CA GLN A 263 2.14 -19.76 1.71
C GLN A 263 2.98 -20.39 0.59
N ARG A 264 3.35 -19.62 -0.43
CA ARG A 264 4.21 -20.10 -1.51
C ARG A 264 5.61 -20.49 -1.02
N ILE A 265 6.22 -19.68 -0.17
CA ILE A 265 7.51 -19.97 0.47
C ILE A 265 7.42 -21.25 1.29
N LEU A 266 6.41 -21.35 2.16
CA LEU A 266 6.24 -22.49 3.07
C LEU A 266 5.92 -23.79 2.31
N ASN A 267 5.09 -23.74 1.28
CA ASN A 267 4.74 -24.91 0.49
C ASN A 267 5.94 -25.46 -0.30
N LYS A 268 6.72 -24.56 -0.94
CA LYS A 268 7.85 -24.94 -1.80
C LYS A 268 9.14 -25.23 -1.03
N TYR A 269 9.46 -24.43 -0.01
CA TYR A 269 10.76 -24.43 0.68
C TYR A 269 10.68 -24.71 2.19
N LYS A 270 9.48 -24.91 2.75
CA LYS A 270 9.20 -25.18 4.18
C LYS A 270 9.50 -24.05 5.17
N LYS A 271 10.47 -23.18 4.85
CA LYS A 271 10.84 -22.00 5.63
C LYS A 271 11.38 -20.91 4.72
N SER A 272 11.41 -19.66 5.19
CA SER A 272 12.15 -18.53 4.58
C SER A 272 13.62 -18.53 5.04
N ASP A 273 14.51 -17.84 4.33
CA ASP A 273 15.90 -17.62 4.78
C ASP A 273 16.02 -16.27 5.48
N MET A 274 15.23 -15.27 5.05
CA MET A 274 15.21 -13.95 5.66
C MET A 274 14.26 -13.86 6.85
N PHE A 275 13.04 -14.38 6.73
CA PHE A 275 11.97 -14.15 7.71
C PHE A 275 11.71 -15.39 8.57
N THR A 276 12.09 -15.30 9.84
CA THR A 276 12.03 -16.46 10.75
C THR A 276 10.65 -16.68 11.37
N LEU A 277 9.83 -15.64 11.52
CA LEU A 277 8.53 -15.70 12.20
C LEU A 277 7.36 -15.52 11.22
N LEU A 278 7.19 -16.51 10.32
CA LEU A 278 6.14 -16.49 9.28
C LEU A 278 4.91 -17.35 9.59
N THR A 279 4.94 -18.19 10.62
CA THR A 279 3.81 -19.08 10.98
C THR A 279 3.17 -18.65 12.29
N SER A 280 1.88 -18.97 12.45
CA SER A 280 1.12 -18.67 13.67
C SER A 280 1.78 -19.28 14.91
N ASP A 281 2.25 -20.53 14.84
CA ASP A 281 2.93 -21.21 15.97
C ASP A 281 4.18 -20.45 16.44
N LEU A 282 4.97 -19.94 15.50
CA LEU A 282 6.17 -19.17 15.79
C LEU A 282 5.81 -17.81 16.38
N ILE A 283 4.76 -17.15 15.90
CA ILE A 283 4.28 -15.87 16.45
C ILE A 283 3.71 -16.08 17.86
N ILE A 284 2.91 -17.12 18.07
CA ILE A 284 2.33 -17.48 19.38
C ILE A 284 3.45 -17.78 20.39
N THR A 285 4.50 -18.47 19.96
CA THR A 285 5.60 -18.84 20.87
C THR A 285 6.52 -17.65 21.20
N ASN A 286 6.82 -16.79 20.22
CA ASN A 286 7.88 -15.79 20.35
C ASN A 286 7.36 -14.36 20.60
N ILE A 287 6.14 -14.04 20.18
CA ILE A 287 5.60 -12.66 20.20
C ILE A 287 4.49 -12.50 21.22
N VAL A 288 3.50 -13.39 21.21
CA VAL A 288 2.32 -13.32 22.09
C VAL A 288 2.68 -13.25 23.60
N PRO A 289 3.73 -13.92 24.12
CA PRO A 289 4.09 -13.83 25.54
C PRO A 289 4.53 -12.43 25.99
N GLN A 290 4.96 -11.58 25.06
CA GLN A 290 5.38 -10.20 25.34
C GLN A 290 4.19 -9.25 25.51
N LEU A 291 2.97 -9.69 25.17
CA LEU A 291 1.79 -8.84 25.15
C LEU A 291 1.12 -8.74 26.53
N PRO A 292 0.47 -7.61 26.84
CA PRO A 292 -0.21 -7.39 28.11
C PRO A 292 -1.30 -8.44 28.37
N LEU A 293 -1.34 -8.94 29.61
CA LEU A 293 -2.39 -9.85 30.09
C LEU A 293 -3.60 -9.10 30.66
N THR A 294 -3.56 -7.78 30.69
CA THR A 294 -4.65 -6.95 31.21
C THR A 294 -5.82 -6.94 30.23
N PRO A 295 -7.07 -6.98 30.71
CA PRO A 295 -8.24 -6.68 29.89
C PRO A 295 -8.17 -5.28 29.27
N TYR A 296 -8.97 -5.07 28.21
CA TYR A 296 -9.22 -3.70 27.75
C TYR A 296 -9.91 -2.88 28.84
N ALA A 297 -9.40 -1.67 29.07
CA ALA A 297 -9.76 -0.88 30.25
C ALA A 297 -11.20 -0.35 30.23
N ASP A 298 -11.71 0.02 29.05
CA ASP A 298 -13.03 0.63 28.91
C ASP A 298 -14.09 -0.42 28.54
N THR A 299 -14.75 -0.97 29.56
CA THR A 299 -15.75 -2.02 29.38
C THR A 299 -17.04 -1.50 28.74
N GLU A 300 -17.34 -0.20 28.88
CA GLU A 300 -18.53 0.41 28.28
C GLU A 300 -18.36 0.51 26.76
N ASP A 301 -17.23 1.05 26.30
CA ASP A 301 -16.88 1.11 24.87
C ASP A 301 -16.90 -0.28 24.23
N LEU A 302 -16.38 -1.29 24.95
CA LEU A 302 -16.31 -2.65 24.47
C LEU A 302 -17.69 -3.31 24.36
N ASN A 303 -18.53 -3.13 25.38
CA ASN A 303 -19.91 -3.65 25.35
C ASN A 303 -20.73 -2.96 24.26
N LYS A 304 -20.57 -1.65 24.07
CA LYS A 304 -21.25 -0.92 23.00
C LYS A 304 -20.79 -1.39 21.62
N SER A 305 -19.50 -1.68 21.46
CA SER A 305 -18.95 -2.26 20.23
C SER A 305 -19.55 -3.63 19.89
N ILE A 306 -19.83 -4.45 20.91
CA ILE A 306 -20.47 -5.76 20.74
C ILE A 306 -21.95 -5.60 20.39
N GLU A 307 -22.70 -4.79 21.14
CA GLU A 307 -24.14 -4.55 20.90
C GLU A 307 -24.38 -4.05 19.47
N THR A 308 -23.60 -3.08 19.03
CA THR A 308 -23.69 -2.52 17.67
C THR A 308 -23.28 -3.53 16.60
N LEU A 309 -22.29 -4.39 16.87
CA LEU A 309 -21.92 -5.47 15.96
C LEU A 309 -23.06 -6.49 15.87
N GLU A 310 -23.63 -6.94 16.98
CA GLU A 310 -24.75 -7.89 16.98
C GLU A 310 -25.97 -7.34 16.21
N SER A 311 -26.21 -6.02 16.27
CA SER A 311 -27.29 -5.38 15.53
C SER A 311 -27.20 -5.52 14.00
N ILE A 312 -25.99 -5.76 13.46
CA ILE A 312 -25.77 -5.91 12.01
C ILE A 312 -25.84 -7.37 11.56
N GLU A 313 -25.95 -8.34 12.48
CA GLU A 313 -26.03 -9.77 12.16
C GLU A 313 -27.12 -10.12 11.11
N PRO A 314 -28.33 -9.52 11.16
CA PRO A 314 -29.37 -9.77 10.15
C PRO A 314 -28.99 -9.32 8.72
N LEU A 315 -27.99 -8.44 8.59
CA LEU A 315 -27.53 -7.89 7.29
C LEU A 315 -26.43 -8.75 6.65
N LEU A 316 -25.96 -9.81 7.32
CA LEU A 316 -24.86 -10.64 6.83
C LEU A 316 -25.33 -11.57 5.69
N LEU A 317 -25.19 -11.11 4.45
CA LEU A 317 -25.63 -11.87 3.26
C LEU A 317 -24.67 -13.00 2.85
N SER A 318 -23.36 -12.76 2.88
CA SER A 318 -22.34 -13.68 2.37
C SER A 318 -21.56 -14.40 3.47
N ASP A 319 -20.83 -15.46 3.09
CA ASP A 319 -19.94 -16.18 4.00
C ASP A 319 -18.71 -15.35 4.40
N SER A 320 -18.28 -14.43 3.52
CA SER A 320 -17.25 -13.44 3.84
C SER A 320 -17.71 -12.45 4.89
N HIS A 321 -18.97 -12.00 4.86
CA HIS A 321 -19.55 -11.17 5.92
C HIS A 321 -19.60 -11.93 7.24
N ARG A 322 -20.09 -13.18 7.23
CA ARG A 322 -20.18 -14.02 8.42
C ARG A 322 -18.82 -14.29 9.05
N SER A 323 -17.79 -14.60 8.23
CA SER A 323 -16.43 -14.82 8.72
C SER A 323 -15.84 -13.56 9.36
N ALA A 324 -15.94 -12.42 8.67
CA ALA A 324 -15.49 -11.13 9.20
C ALA A 324 -16.22 -10.73 10.49
N TYR A 325 -17.53 -10.91 10.54
CA TYR A 325 -18.34 -10.71 11.74
C TYR A 325 -17.87 -11.59 12.90
N SER A 326 -17.72 -12.90 12.69
CA SER A 326 -17.27 -13.83 13.71
C SER A 326 -15.86 -13.50 14.22
N ALA A 327 -14.95 -13.09 13.34
CA ALA A 327 -13.61 -12.66 13.72
C ALA A 327 -13.63 -11.41 14.60
N LEU A 328 -14.46 -10.41 14.25
CA LEU A 328 -14.62 -9.18 15.04
C LEU A 328 -15.29 -9.44 16.38
N LEU A 329 -16.38 -10.22 16.41
CA LEU A 329 -17.08 -10.57 17.64
C LEU A 329 -16.19 -11.37 18.59
N ASN A 330 -15.44 -12.34 18.06
CA ASN A 330 -14.45 -13.07 18.84
C ASN A 330 -13.38 -12.13 19.41
N THR A 331 -12.89 -11.19 18.61
CA THR A 331 -11.91 -10.19 19.06
C THR A 331 -12.42 -9.34 20.21
N TYR A 332 -13.64 -8.80 20.12
CA TYR A 332 -14.22 -8.02 21.22
C TYR A 332 -14.43 -8.85 22.49
N ASN A 333 -14.84 -10.11 22.35
CA ASN A 333 -15.02 -10.99 23.51
C ASN A 333 -13.68 -11.36 24.17
N GLU A 334 -12.65 -11.63 23.39
CA GLU A 334 -11.31 -11.93 23.93
C GLU A 334 -10.65 -10.68 24.55
N LEU A 335 -10.93 -9.47 24.05
CA LEU A 335 -10.50 -8.22 24.70
C LEU A 335 -11.06 -8.04 26.12
N LYS A 336 -12.21 -8.67 26.45
CA LYS A 336 -12.72 -8.71 27.84
C LYS A 336 -11.82 -9.52 28.76
N ARG A 337 -11.11 -10.51 28.22
CA ARG A 337 -10.22 -11.39 28.97
C ARG A 337 -8.83 -10.80 29.07
N SER A 338 -8.23 -10.45 27.94
CA SER A 338 -6.93 -9.79 27.88
C SER A 338 -6.67 -9.13 26.52
N GLU A 339 -5.87 -8.06 26.52
CA GLU A 339 -5.39 -7.41 25.29
C GLU A 339 -4.59 -8.39 24.40
N ARG A 340 -3.87 -9.33 25.02
CA ARG A 340 -3.17 -10.42 24.34
C ARG A 340 -4.13 -11.32 23.56
N ASP A 341 -5.15 -11.85 24.22
CA ASP A 341 -6.09 -12.78 23.59
C ASP A 341 -6.89 -12.06 22.51
N GLY A 342 -7.29 -10.81 22.77
CA GLY A 342 -7.88 -9.92 21.79
C GLY A 342 -7.00 -9.73 20.54
N PHE A 343 -5.69 -9.52 20.72
CA PHE A 343 -4.76 -9.43 19.58
C PHE A 343 -4.68 -10.73 18.79
N VAL A 344 -4.58 -11.89 19.46
CA VAL A 344 -4.56 -13.20 18.78
C VAL A 344 -5.83 -13.39 17.96
N ALA A 345 -7.00 -13.14 18.55
CA ALA A 345 -8.28 -13.20 17.86
C ALA A 345 -8.34 -12.24 16.65
N PHE A 346 -7.82 -11.02 16.80
CA PHE A 346 -7.78 -10.01 15.74
C PHE A 346 -6.99 -10.47 14.51
N THR A 347 -5.91 -11.25 14.70
CA THR A 347 -5.13 -11.75 13.56
C THR A 347 -5.93 -12.67 12.63
N GLY A 348 -6.98 -13.34 13.14
CA GLY A 348 -7.86 -14.18 12.33
C GLY A 348 -8.56 -13.44 11.20
N PHE A 349 -8.79 -12.13 11.34
CA PHE A 349 -9.38 -11.29 10.30
C PHE A 349 -8.50 -11.22 9.03
N TYR A 350 -7.17 -11.22 9.20
CA TYR A 350 -6.24 -11.24 8.07
C TYR A 350 -6.11 -12.62 7.44
N ASP A 351 -6.24 -13.68 8.25
CA ASP A 351 -6.23 -15.05 7.76
C ASP A 351 -7.43 -15.33 6.85
N ASP A 352 -8.60 -14.77 7.18
CA ASP A 352 -9.80 -14.87 6.35
C ASP A 352 -9.57 -14.29 4.94
N TRP A 353 -8.94 -13.12 4.83
CA TRP A 353 -8.58 -12.54 3.53
C TRP A 353 -7.68 -13.45 2.70
N GLY A 354 -6.72 -14.12 3.36
CA GLY A 354 -5.84 -15.09 2.71
C GLY A 354 -6.58 -16.30 2.15
N ARG A 355 -7.65 -16.75 2.83
CA ARG A 355 -8.45 -17.93 2.46
C ARG A 355 -9.52 -17.66 1.40
N MET A 356 -10.06 -16.44 1.35
CA MET A 356 -11.11 -16.08 0.40
C MET A 356 -10.68 -16.33 -1.05
N SER A 357 -11.63 -16.73 -1.89
CA SER A 357 -11.40 -16.77 -3.34
C SER A 357 -11.19 -15.36 -3.90
N ASN A 358 -10.57 -15.22 -5.08
CA ASN A 358 -10.37 -13.89 -5.68
C ASN A 358 -11.68 -13.14 -5.92
N ARG A 359 -12.72 -13.83 -6.38
CA ARG A 359 -14.02 -13.22 -6.64
C ARG A 359 -14.64 -12.74 -5.32
N GLU A 360 -14.73 -13.63 -4.34
CA GLU A 360 -15.30 -13.32 -3.03
C GLU A 360 -14.58 -12.16 -2.33
N PHE A 361 -13.25 -12.14 -2.37
CA PHE A 361 -12.46 -11.06 -1.78
C PHE A 361 -12.73 -9.71 -2.46
N MET A 362 -12.84 -9.69 -3.79
CA MET A 362 -13.14 -8.46 -4.53
C MET A 362 -14.57 -7.97 -4.28
N GLU A 363 -15.55 -8.89 -4.20
CA GLU A 363 -16.93 -8.58 -3.80
C GLU A 363 -17.01 -8.06 -2.36
N PHE A 364 -16.21 -8.63 -1.44
CA PHE A 364 -16.11 -8.16 -0.07
C PHE A 364 -15.54 -6.74 0.02
N LEU A 365 -14.59 -6.40 -0.84
CA LEU A 365 -13.95 -5.07 -0.88
C LEU A 365 -14.68 -4.04 -1.76
N ASP A 366 -15.78 -4.41 -2.41
CA ASP A 366 -16.49 -3.54 -3.34
C ASP A 366 -16.95 -2.23 -2.65
N PRO A 367 -16.79 -1.05 -3.27
CA PRO A 367 -17.28 0.23 -2.72
C PRO A 367 -18.78 0.26 -2.40
N GLY A 368 -19.60 -0.45 -3.18
CA GLY A 368 -21.04 -0.55 -2.96
C GLY A 368 -21.44 -1.63 -1.94
N ASN A 369 -20.51 -2.43 -1.44
CA ASN A 369 -20.80 -3.41 -0.39
C ASN A 369 -20.81 -2.74 0.99
N TYR A 370 -21.94 -2.13 1.34
CA TYR A 370 -22.07 -1.36 2.56
C TYR A 370 -22.01 -2.19 3.86
N VAL A 371 -22.35 -3.48 3.82
CA VAL A 371 -22.20 -4.38 4.98
C VAL A 371 -20.73 -4.59 5.29
N SER A 372 -19.90 -4.82 4.28
CA SER A 372 -18.45 -4.85 4.47
C SER A 372 -17.90 -3.52 5.00
N ARG A 373 -18.41 -2.38 4.51
CA ARG A 373 -17.99 -1.05 5.01
C ARG A 373 -18.26 -0.89 6.50
N ILE A 374 -19.43 -1.33 6.96
CA ILE A 374 -19.79 -1.40 8.38
C ILE A 374 -18.80 -2.29 9.16
N LEU A 375 -18.50 -3.49 8.67
CA LEU A 375 -17.52 -4.39 9.29
C LEU A 375 -16.12 -3.74 9.34
N PHE A 376 -15.73 -2.98 8.32
CA PHE A 376 -14.48 -2.23 8.30
C PHE A 376 -14.43 -1.08 9.34
N LEU A 377 -15.57 -0.45 9.66
CA LEU A 377 -15.64 0.51 10.76
C LEU A 377 -15.34 -0.16 12.10
N HIS A 378 -15.92 -1.33 12.37
CA HIS A 378 -15.58 -2.12 13.56
C HIS A 378 -14.10 -2.54 13.55
N TYR A 379 -13.53 -2.93 12.41
CA TYR A 379 -12.09 -3.19 12.30
C TYR A 379 -11.24 -1.98 12.70
N VAL A 380 -11.63 -0.76 12.32
CA VAL A 380 -10.94 0.47 12.74
C VAL A 380 -11.06 0.68 14.25
N VAL A 381 -12.24 0.46 14.84
CA VAL A 381 -12.45 0.54 16.29
C VAL A 381 -11.58 -0.45 17.05
N VAL A 382 -11.59 -1.73 16.66
CA VAL A 382 -10.72 -2.76 17.26
C VAL A 382 -9.24 -2.35 17.15
N SER A 383 -8.83 -1.81 16.00
CA SER A 383 -7.46 -1.35 15.79
C SER A 383 -7.08 -0.18 16.71
N ILE A 384 -8.04 0.66 17.10
CA ILE A 384 -7.84 1.71 18.11
C ILE A 384 -7.73 1.10 19.51
N MET A 385 -8.58 0.14 19.86
CA MET A 385 -8.56 -0.55 21.16
C MET A 385 -7.25 -1.31 21.37
N LEU A 386 -6.68 -1.90 20.30
CA LEU A 386 -5.40 -2.60 20.31
C LEU A 386 -4.15 -1.69 20.24
N LYS A 387 -4.30 -0.36 20.30
CA LYS A 387 -3.16 0.57 20.32
C LYS A 387 -2.11 0.24 21.38
N PRO A 388 -2.45 -0.11 22.64
CA PRO A 388 -1.45 -0.49 23.65
C PRO A 388 -0.60 -1.68 23.19
N VAL A 389 -1.24 -2.70 22.61
CA VAL A 389 -0.57 -3.87 22.04
C VAL A 389 0.36 -3.47 20.89
N PHE A 390 -0.14 -2.70 19.91
CA PHE A 390 0.69 -2.26 18.78
C PHE A 390 1.87 -1.39 19.21
N ARG A 391 1.75 -0.62 20.31
CA ARG A 391 2.88 0.13 20.87
C ARG A 391 3.96 -0.80 21.42
N VAL A 392 3.59 -1.89 22.10
CA VAL A 392 4.55 -2.91 22.56
C VAL A 392 5.25 -3.55 21.35
N LEU A 393 4.48 -3.98 20.35
CA LEU A 393 5.00 -4.64 19.15
C LEU A 393 5.89 -3.74 18.26
N ARG A 394 5.77 -2.42 18.37
CA ARG A 394 6.58 -1.45 17.60
C ARG A 394 7.89 -1.04 18.29
N LYS A 395 8.12 -1.37 19.57
CA LYS A 395 9.39 -1.05 20.25
C LYS A 395 10.50 -1.98 19.76
N PRO A 396 11.75 -1.51 19.53
CA PRO A 396 12.31 -0.17 19.75
C PRO A 396 12.39 0.66 18.45
N ARG A 397 11.37 1.46 18.14
CA ARG A 397 11.50 2.53 17.12
C ARG A 397 12.18 3.74 17.73
N MET A 398 13.19 4.27 17.03
CA MET A 398 13.90 5.48 17.47
C MET A 398 13.02 6.73 17.35
N LEU A 399 12.14 6.76 16.36
CA LEU A 399 11.23 7.87 16.08
C LEU A 399 9.79 7.38 16.10
N VAL A 400 8.93 8.13 16.78
CA VAL A 400 7.49 7.90 16.85
C VAL A 400 6.80 9.16 16.41
N PHE A 401 5.91 9.05 15.42
CA PHE A 401 5.16 10.18 14.90
C PHE A 401 3.69 10.00 15.27
N PRO A 402 3.08 10.94 16.02
CA PRO A 402 1.65 10.88 16.35
C PRO A 402 0.75 10.76 15.10
N LYS A 403 1.19 11.34 13.98
CA LYS A 403 0.49 11.29 12.69
C LYS A 403 0.44 9.90 12.05
N ASP A 404 1.20 8.90 12.52
CA ASP A 404 1.18 7.53 11.97
C ASP A 404 -0.20 6.88 12.04
N GLU A 405 -1.02 7.28 13.04
CA GLU A 405 -2.35 6.73 13.26
C GLU A 405 -3.43 7.49 12.47
N LEU A 406 -3.13 8.70 12.01
CA LEU A 406 -4.11 9.59 11.37
C LEU A 406 -4.75 8.97 10.11
N PRO A 407 -4.01 8.30 9.21
CA PRO A 407 -4.61 7.69 8.02
C PRO A 407 -5.67 6.64 8.34
N LEU A 408 -5.48 5.83 9.39
CA LEU A 408 -6.46 4.82 9.80
C LEU A 408 -7.76 5.48 10.28
N LEU A 409 -7.65 6.56 11.05
CA LEU A 409 -8.81 7.29 11.57
C LEU A 409 -9.54 8.04 10.46
N GLN A 410 -8.79 8.64 9.53
CA GLN A 410 -9.34 9.28 8.32
C GLN A 410 -10.11 8.27 7.45
N ARG A 411 -9.59 7.05 7.29
CA ARG A 411 -10.33 5.96 6.62
C ARG A 411 -11.65 5.66 7.33
N GLY A 412 -11.63 5.53 8.65
CA GLY A 412 -12.86 5.29 9.42
C GLY A 412 -13.92 6.36 9.17
N VAL A 413 -13.54 7.63 9.26
CA VAL A 413 -14.43 8.76 8.95
C VAL A 413 -14.96 8.68 7.52
N TYR A 414 -14.08 8.50 6.53
CA TYR A 414 -14.47 8.42 5.13
C TYR A 414 -15.41 7.25 4.82
N ILE A 415 -15.19 6.08 5.45
CA ILE A 415 -16.06 4.92 5.29
C ILE A 415 -17.48 5.25 5.76
N TYR A 416 -17.62 5.87 6.92
CA TYR A 416 -18.91 6.28 7.46
C TYR A 416 -19.60 7.31 6.56
N GLU A 417 -18.87 8.33 6.09
CA GLU A 417 -19.41 9.37 5.20
C GLU A 417 -19.93 8.81 3.85
N CYS A 418 -19.43 7.64 3.43
CA CYS A 418 -19.89 6.95 2.23
C CYS A 418 -21.10 6.03 2.45
N LEU A 419 -21.56 5.83 3.70
CA LEU A 419 -22.71 4.97 3.99
C LEU A 419 -24.04 5.65 3.65
N PRO A 420 -25.03 4.89 3.13
CA PRO A 420 -26.40 5.39 2.97
C PRO A 420 -27.02 5.79 4.31
N CYS A 421 -27.90 6.79 4.28
CA CYS A 421 -28.58 7.31 5.46
C CYS A 421 -29.39 6.24 6.21
N GLU A 422 -29.91 5.25 5.49
CA GLU A 422 -30.75 4.16 6.01
C GLU A 422 -30.00 3.24 6.97
N ILE A 423 -28.67 3.15 6.84
CA ILE A 423 -27.84 2.22 7.63
C ILE A 423 -26.77 2.91 8.46
N CYS A 424 -26.47 4.19 8.20
CA CYS A 424 -25.44 4.93 8.95
C CYS A 424 -25.73 4.97 10.47
N GLY A 425 -27.00 4.99 10.87
CA GLY A 425 -27.43 4.97 12.27
C GLY A 425 -26.99 3.72 13.05
N LEU A 426 -26.72 2.60 12.37
CA LEU A 426 -26.24 1.37 12.99
C LEU A 426 -24.80 1.49 13.52
N VAL A 427 -24.03 2.43 12.98
CA VAL A 427 -22.60 2.62 13.27
C VAL A 427 -22.24 4.04 13.70
N GLU A 428 -23.23 4.81 14.14
CA GLU A 428 -23.06 6.18 14.63
C GLU A 428 -22.06 6.24 15.80
N TRP A 429 -22.11 5.25 16.69
CA TRP A 429 -21.20 5.19 17.83
C TRP A 429 -19.74 4.98 17.39
N GLN A 430 -19.49 4.06 16.43
CA GLN A 430 -18.16 3.81 15.86
C GLN A 430 -17.60 5.09 15.27
N PHE A 431 -18.42 5.81 14.50
CA PHE A 431 -18.03 7.08 13.89
C PHE A 431 -17.62 8.13 14.93
N ARG A 432 -18.41 8.31 15.99
CA ARG A 432 -18.09 9.23 17.09
C ARG A 432 -16.81 8.82 17.81
N PHE A 433 -16.68 7.54 18.15
CA PHE A 433 -15.50 6.99 18.80
C PHE A 433 -14.22 7.24 17.97
N ILE A 434 -14.26 6.99 16.66
CA ILE A 434 -13.15 7.26 15.74
C ILE A 434 -12.86 8.76 15.66
N THR A 435 -13.89 9.60 15.57
CA THR A 435 -13.76 11.06 15.44
C THR A 435 -13.11 11.68 16.67
N VAL A 436 -13.48 11.26 17.87
CA VAL A 436 -12.84 11.71 19.13
C VAL A 436 -11.36 11.36 19.14
N HIS A 437 -11.00 10.13 18.75
CA HIS A 437 -9.61 9.72 18.65
C HIS A 437 -8.84 10.51 17.58
N LYS A 438 -9.48 10.82 16.45
CA LYS A 438 -8.88 11.65 15.39
C LYS A 438 -8.59 13.07 15.89
N ALA A 439 -9.58 13.72 16.52
CA ALA A 439 -9.44 15.07 17.05
C ALA A 439 -8.29 15.18 18.06
N SER A 440 -8.08 14.14 18.89
CA SER A 440 -6.97 14.10 19.85
C SER A 440 -5.57 14.12 19.23
N LEU A 441 -5.43 13.70 17.97
CA LEU A 441 -4.17 13.70 17.23
C LEU A 441 -3.95 14.99 16.43
N GLU A 442 -5.03 15.66 16.01
CA GLU A 442 -4.98 16.93 15.28
C GLU A 442 -4.82 18.13 16.22
N VAL A 443 -5.40 18.05 17.42
CA VAL A 443 -5.29 19.07 18.49
C VAL A 443 -4.90 18.38 19.80
N PRO A 444 -3.61 18.39 20.19
CA PRO A 444 -3.18 17.82 21.46
C PRO A 444 -3.84 18.58 22.63
N GLY A 445 -4.85 18.00 23.28
CA GLY A 445 -5.51 18.57 24.47
C GLY A 445 -7.03 18.41 24.59
N LEU A 446 -7.74 17.91 23.57
CA LEU A 446 -9.23 17.96 23.54
C LEU A 446 -9.97 16.95 24.44
N ARG A 447 -9.28 15.97 25.06
CA ARG A 447 -9.96 14.92 25.87
C ARG A 447 -10.67 15.49 27.12
N SER A 448 -10.42 16.73 27.54
CA SER A 448 -11.05 17.31 28.73
C SER A 448 -12.35 18.08 28.48
N VAL A 449 -12.79 18.29 27.23
CA VAL A 449 -13.89 19.25 26.95
C VAL A 449 -15.21 18.57 26.53
N MET A 450 -15.16 17.32 26.05
CA MET A 450 -16.37 16.64 25.55
C MET A 450 -17.03 15.65 26.55
N VAL A 451 -16.41 15.42 27.71
CA VAL A 451 -17.00 14.62 28.81
C VAL A 451 -17.82 15.51 29.76
N ASP A 452 -17.59 16.83 29.78
CA ASP A 452 -18.26 17.76 30.71
C ASP A 452 -19.59 18.34 30.22
N SER A 453 -20.03 18.00 29.01
CA SER A 453 -21.34 18.48 28.48
C SER A 453 -22.55 17.67 28.96
N SER A 454 -22.37 16.68 29.85
CA SER A 454 -23.46 15.92 30.47
C SER A 454 -23.81 16.32 31.91
N GLU A 455 -23.16 17.34 32.50
CA GLU A 455 -23.44 17.78 33.89
C GLU A 455 -24.09 19.18 34.03
N LEU A 456 -24.61 19.78 32.96
CA LEU A 456 -25.34 21.06 33.04
C LEU A 456 -26.80 20.93 32.58
N SER A 457 -27.56 20.08 33.29
CA SER A 457 -29.03 20.15 33.30
C SER A 457 -29.62 19.60 34.59
N THR A 458 -29.24 20.17 35.75
CA THR A 458 -30.01 20.15 37.00
C THR A 458 -29.39 21.13 37.99
N VAL A 459 -29.83 22.39 37.96
CA VAL A 459 -30.07 23.25 39.14
C VAL A 459 -31.27 24.14 38.82
#